data_AF-A0A7Y4TKG0-F1
#
_entry.id   AF-A0A7Y4TKG0-F1
#
_cell.length_a   1.000
_cell.length_b   1.000
_cell.length_c   1.000
_cell.angle_alpha   90.00
_cell.angle_beta   90.00
_cell.angle_gamma   90.00
#
_symmetry.space_group_name_H-M   'P 1'
#
loop_
_entity.id
_entity.type
_entity.pdbx_description
1 polymer ?
#
loop_
_entity_poly.entity_id
_entity_poly.type
_entity_poly.pdbx_seq_one_letter_code
_entity_poly.pdbx_strand_id
1 'polypeptide(L)' 'MTHSLFNTRQEFTTGNGQVGTYYSLPQLEKEGIANVSRLPVSIRIVLESV' A
#
# COMPACT_ATOMS: atom_id res chain seq x y z
N MET A 1 0.18 4.64 -17.20
CA MET A 1 1.50 4.26 -16.64
C MET A 1 1.25 3.64 -15.28
N THR A 2 1.39 2.33 -15.12
CA THR A 2 1.11 1.65 -13.85
C THR A 2 2.17 2.05 -12.82
N HIS A 3 1.75 2.79 -11.79
CA HIS A 3 2.63 3.38 -10.79
C HIS A 3 3.09 2.31 -9.79
N SER A 4 4.08 1.50 -10.16
CA SER A 4 4.67 0.48 -9.29
C SER A 4 6.02 0.99 -8.76
N LEU A 5 6.03 2.14 -8.07
CA LEU A 5 7.29 2.79 -7.72
C LEU A 5 8.15 2.00 -6.73
N PHE A 6 7.57 1.15 -5.87
CA PHE A 6 8.31 0.48 -4.78
C PHE A 6 7.70 -0.86 -4.38
N ASN A 7 7.32 -1.70 -5.34
CA ASN A 7 6.66 -3.00 -5.09
C ASN A 7 5.37 -2.92 -4.24
N THR A 8 4.81 -1.72 -4.07
CA THR A 8 3.65 -1.47 -3.21
C THR A 8 2.38 -2.08 -3.74
N ARG A 9 2.26 -2.27 -5.06
CA ARG A 9 1.13 -2.95 -5.69
C ARG A 9 1.14 -4.43 -5.29
N GLN A 10 0.18 -4.82 -4.47
CA GLN A 10 0.04 -6.17 -3.94
C GLN A 10 -1.34 -6.73 -4.31
N GLU A 11 -1.44 -8.05 -4.38
CA GLU A 11 -2.67 -8.76 -4.68
C GLU A 11 -3.19 -9.45 -3.42
N PHE A 12 -4.51 -9.53 -3.29
CA PHE A 12 -5.15 -10.28 -2.22
C PHE A 12 -6.38 -11.01 -2.77
N THR A 13 -6.67 -12.18 -2.19
CA THR A 13 -7.87 -12.93 -2.53
C THR A 13 -9.03 -12.43 -1.68
N THR A 14 -10.08 -11.95 -2.33
CA THR A 14 -11.34 -11.57 -1.70
C THR A 14 -12.08 -12.81 -1.17
N GLY A 15 -13.04 -12.62 -0.26
CA GLY A 15 -13.84 -13.73 0.29
C GLY A 15 -14.58 -14.58 -0.75
N ASN A 16 -14.77 -14.06 -1.96
CA ASN A 16 -15.43 -14.74 -3.07
C ASN A 16 -14.43 -15.38 -4.06
N GLY A 17 -13.14 -15.43 -3.72
CA GLY A 17 -12.09 -16.03 -4.55
C GLY A 17 -11.57 -15.13 -5.69
N GLN A 18 -12.09 -13.91 -5.82
CA GLN A 18 -11.59 -12.95 -6.82
C GLN A 18 -10.29 -12.30 -6.32
N VAL A 19 -9.38 -12.02 -7.24
CA VAL A 19 -8.12 -11.30 -6.94
C VAL A 19 -8.38 -9.80 -6.97
N GLY A 20 -8.20 -9.14 -5.84
CA GLY A 20 -8.14 -7.69 -5.70
C GLY A 20 -6.70 -7.20 -5.71
N THR A 21 -6.49 -5.93 -6.05
CA THR A 21 -5.18 -5.27 -5.96
C THR A 21 -5.29 -4.07 -5.03
N TYR A 22 -4.23 -3.80 -4.27
CA TYR A 22 -4.11 -2.62 -3.41
C TYR A 22 -2.66 -2.12 -3.37
N TYR A 23 -2.45 -0.92 -2.84
CA TYR A 23 -1.13 -0.33 -2.64
C TYR A 23 -0.76 -0.38 -1.15
N SER A 24 0.21 -1.23 -0.80
CA SER A 24 0.63 -1.47 0.58
C SER A 24 1.58 -0.39 1.09
N LEU A 25 1.11 0.49 1.97
CA LEU A 25 1.98 1.43 2.69
C LEU A 25 3.05 0.74 3.57
N PRO A 26 2.78 -0.40 4.25
CA PRO A 26 3.84 -1.15 4.93
C PRO A 26 4.97 -1.59 4.00
N GLN A 27 4.69 -1.84 2.72
CA GLN A 27 5.74 -2.17 1.76
C GLN A 27 6.69 -0.97 1.55
N LEU A 28 6.20 0.27 1.52
CA LEU A 28 7.06 1.46 1.44
C LEU A 28 8.06 1.54 2.60
N GLU A 29 7.64 1.15 3.80
CA GLU A 29 8.53 1.12 4.97
C GLU A 29 9.56 -0.01 4.85
N LYS A 30 9.17 -1.19 4.36
CA LYS A 30 10.10 -2.30 4.10
C LYS A 30 11.15 -1.95 3.05
N GLU A 31 10.75 -1.23 2.00
CA GLU A 31 11.67 -0.74 0.96
C GLU A 31 12.53 0.46 1.43
N GLY A 32 12.36 0.91 2.68
CA GLY A 32 13.15 2.00 3.27
C GLY A 32 12.77 3.40 2.81
N ILE A 33 11.61 3.57 2.18
CA ILE A 33 11.18 4.84 1.57
C ILE A 33 10.64 5.82 2.62
N ALA A 34 9.86 5.34 3.59
CA ALA A 34 9.29 6.17 4.64
C ALA A 34 8.92 5.36 5.89
N ASN A 35 9.06 5.98 7.06
CA ASN A 35 8.59 5.40 8.32
C ASN A 35 7.07 5.63 8.49
N VAL A 36 6.26 5.00 7.62
CA VAL A 36 4.79 5.17 7.62
C VAL A 36 4.13 4.74 8.93
N SER A 37 4.77 3.84 9.69
CA SER A 37 4.28 3.37 10.99
C SER A 37 4.26 4.47 12.07
N ARG A 38 5.01 5.56 11.89
CA ARG A 38 5.03 6.71 12.81
C ARG A 38 3.97 7.76 12.49
N LEU A 39 3.26 7.62 11.37
CA LEU A 39 2.27 8.60 10.93
C LEU A 39 0.92 8.38 11.64
N PRO A 40 0.19 9.47 11.98
CA PRO A 40 -1.20 9.35 12.43
C PRO A 40 -2.06 8.60 11.41
N VAL A 41 -3.09 7.90 11.89
CA VAL A 41 -3.96 7.07 11.03
C VAL A 41 -4.58 7.86 9.88
N SER A 42 -4.95 9.12 10.10
CA SER A 42 -5.52 10.01 9.08
C SER A 42 -4.57 10.25 7.91
N ILE A 43 -3.28 10.41 8.18
CA ILE A 43 -2.27 10.62 7.15
C ILE A 43 -2.06 9.34 6.33
N ARG A 44 -2.05 8.18 6.98
CA ARG A 44 -1.94 6.89 6.27
C ARG A 44 -3.11 6.67 5.30
N ILE A 45 -4.33 7.03 5.67
CA ILE A 45 -5.51 6.93 4.78
C ILE A 45 -5.34 7.81 3.54
N VAL A 46 -4.89 9.07 3.72
CA VAL A 46 -4.66 9.98 2.59
C VAL A 46 -3.57 9.44 1.67
N LEU A 47 -2.48 8.91 2.21
CA LEU A 47 -1.38 8.34 1.43
C LEU A 47 -1.76 7.07 0.65
N GLU A 48 -2.73 6.30 1.13
CA GLU A 48 -3.25 5.12 0.41
C GLU A 48 -4.18 5.52 -0.75
N SER A 49 -4.71 6.75 -0.76
CA SER A 49 -5.70 7.23 -1.74
C SER A 49 -5.10 7.90 -2.98
N VAL A 50 -3.76 8.02 -3.07
CA VAL A 50 -3.04 8.77 -4.12
C VAL A 50 -2.16 7.90 -5.02
#